data_AF-A0A520AIM3-F1
#
_entry.id   AF-A0A520AIM3-F1
#
_cell.length_a   1.000
_cell.length_b   1.000
_cell.length_c   1.000
_cell.angle_alpha   90.00
_cell.angle_beta   90.00
_cell.angle_gamma   90.00
#
_symmetry.space_group_name_H-M   'P 1'
#
loop_
_entity.id
_entity.type
_entity.pdbx_description
1 polymer ?
#
loop_
_entity_poly.entity_id
_entity_poly.type
_entity_poly.pdbx_seq_one_letter_code
_entity_poly.pdbx_strand_id
1 'polypeptide(L)' 'MSVLDLAIFLRIHRSGRGTSAGEVAQTISHWFQCDIDPHEVEQAFPRMADKGWLVRRETGMRATIMGRKHGRSHLRGIV' A
#
# COMPACT_ATOMS: atom_id res chain seq x y z
N MET A 1 0.77 -5.12 11.62
CA MET A 1 0.38 -4.83 10.23
C MET A 1 -0.62 -5.90 9.83
N SER A 2 -1.83 -5.54 9.40
CA SER A 2 -2.81 -6.53 8.93
C SER A 2 -2.42 -7.06 7.55
N VAL A 3 -3.07 -8.15 7.09
CA VAL A 3 -2.89 -8.66 5.72
C VAL A 3 -3.30 -7.60 4.68
N LEU A 4 -4.39 -6.88 4.94
CA LEU A 4 -4.86 -5.78 4.09
C LEU A 4 -3.83 -4.63 4.04
N ASP A 5 -3.30 -4.20 5.19
CA ASP A 5 -2.25 -3.17 5.26
C ASP A 5 -1.01 -3.60 4.45
N LEU A 6 -0.61 -4.87 4.57
CA LEU A 6 0.54 -5.39 3.84
C LEU A 6 0.28 -5.40 2.33
N ALA A 7 -0.91 -5.82 1.89
CA ALA A 7 -1.27 -5.84 0.47
C ALA A 7 -1.31 -4.43 -0.13
N ILE A 8 -1.92 -3.47 0.59
CA ILE A 8 -1.93 -2.05 0.22
C ILE A 8 -0.49 -1.54 0.08
N PHE A 9 0.34 -1.80 1.11
CA PHE A 9 1.74 -1.37 1.10
C PHE A 9 2.50 -1.98 -0.08
N LEU A 10 2.34 -3.28 -0.32
CA LEU A 10 2.97 -4.02 -1.40
C LEU A 10 2.64 -3.45 -2.77
N ARG A 11 1.36 -3.17 -3.00
CA ARG A 11 0.90 -2.62 -4.28
C ARG A 11 1.49 -1.24 -4.55
N ILE A 12 1.58 -0.39 -3.55
CA ILE A 12 2.19 0.95 -3.66
C ILE A 12 3.72 0.84 -3.77
N HIS A 13 4.33 -0.08 -3.03
CA HIS A 13 5.78 -0.33 -3.05
C HIS A 13 6.28 -0.67 -4.46
N ARG A 14 5.55 -1.53 -5.18
CA ARG A 14 5.88 -2.01 -6.53
C ARG A 14 5.61 -1.00 -7.65
N SER A 15 4.72 -0.02 -7.47
CA SER A 15 4.28 0.84 -8.59
C SER A 15 5.35 1.82 -9.09
N GLY A 16 6.30 2.20 -8.23
CA GLY A 16 7.30 3.22 -8.56
C GLY A 16 6.76 4.65 -8.76
N ARG A 17 5.44 4.84 -8.73
CA ARG A 17 4.73 6.12 -8.95
C ARG A 17 3.70 6.41 -7.85
N GLY A 18 3.12 7.61 -7.87
CA GLY A 18 1.94 7.89 -7.05
C GLY A 18 0.79 6.96 -7.46
N THR A 19 0.11 6.40 -6.46
CA THR A 19 -0.96 5.41 -6.66
C THR A 19 -2.20 5.84 -5.87
N SER A 20 -3.38 5.74 -6.49
CA SER A 20 -4.67 6.08 -5.85
C SER A 20 -5.26 4.90 -5.06
N ALA A 21 -6.24 5.18 -4.20
CA ALA A 21 -6.95 4.12 -3.47
C ALA A 21 -7.70 3.17 -4.41
N GLY A 22 -8.33 3.70 -5.47
CA GLY A 22 -9.02 2.88 -6.48
C GLY A 22 -8.08 1.94 -7.24
N GLU A 23 -6.91 2.43 -7.67
CA GLU A 23 -5.90 1.59 -8.33
C GLU A 23 -5.38 0.48 -7.41
N VAL A 24 -5.22 0.80 -6.12
CA VAL A 24 -4.81 -0.18 -5.11
C VAL A 24 -5.91 -1.22 -4.93
N ALA A 25 -7.14 -0.79 -4.62
CA ALA A 25 -8.32 -1.62 -4.41
C ALA A 25 -8.52 -2.60 -5.57
N GLN A 26 -8.55 -2.12 -6.81
CA GLN A 26 -8.67 -2.97 -8.00
C GLN A 26 -7.60 -4.08 -8.04
N THR A 27 -6.36 -3.76 -7.69
CA THR A 27 -5.28 -4.74 -7.75
C THR A 27 -5.37 -5.76 -6.62
N ILE A 28 -5.66 -5.31 -5.39
CA ILE A 28 -5.75 -6.21 -4.24
C ILE A 28 -7.02 -7.06 -4.30
N SER A 29 -8.13 -6.55 -4.84
CA SER A 29 -9.34 -7.34 -5.13
C SER A 29 -9.00 -8.52 -6.04
N HIS A 30 -8.19 -8.29 -7.06
CA HIS A 30 -7.71 -9.36 -7.93
C HIS A 30 -6.77 -10.34 -7.21
N TRP A 31 -5.89 -9.86 -6.33
CA TRP A 31 -4.99 -10.75 -5.57
C TRP A 31 -5.75 -11.67 -4.61
N PHE A 32 -6.79 -11.15 -3.94
CA PHE A 32 -7.56 -11.90 -2.95
C PHE A 32 -8.82 -12.57 -3.52
N GLN A 33 -9.16 -12.34 -4.79
CA GLN A 33 -10.38 -12.83 -5.43
C GLN A 33 -11.64 -12.43 -4.64
N CYS A 34 -11.66 -11.20 -4.12
CA CYS A 34 -12.79 -10.63 -3.40
C CYS A 34 -12.93 -9.13 -3.68
N ASP A 35 -14.11 -8.57 -3.43
CA ASP A 35 -14.33 -7.14 -3.59
C ASP A 35 -13.74 -6.37 -2.40
N ILE A 36 -12.80 -5.46 -2.70
CA ILE A 36 -12.25 -4.51 -1.74
C ILE A 36 -12.76 -3.11 -2.07
N ASP A 37 -13.39 -2.48 -1.09
CA ASP A 37 -13.87 -1.10 -1.23
C ASP A 37 -12.68 -0.11 -1.24
N PRO A 38 -12.54 0.73 -2.30
CA PRO A 38 -11.56 1.81 -2.33
C PRO A 38 -11.60 2.74 -1.12
N HIS A 39 -12.77 2.92 -0.49
CA HIS A 39 -12.90 3.75 0.70
C HIS A 39 -12.15 3.16 1.91
N GLU A 40 -12.20 1.84 2.10
CA GLU A 40 -11.45 1.15 3.16
C GLU A 40 -9.93 1.31 2.96
N VAL A 41 -9.48 1.25 1.71
CA VAL A 41 -8.07 1.50 1.35
C VAL A 41 -7.67 2.94 1.68
N GLU A 42 -8.52 3.91 1.34
CA GLU A 42 -8.25 5.31 1.61
C GLU A 42 -8.17 5.61 3.12
N GLN A 43 -9.05 4.99 3.92
CA GLN A 43 -9.01 5.08 5.38
C GLN A 43 -7.72 4.48 6.00
N ALA A 44 -7.06 3.55 5.32
CA ALA A 44 -5.79 3.00 5.78
C ALA A 44 -4.61 3.98 5.57
N PHE A 45 -4.68 4.88 4.59
CA PHE A 45 -3.56 5.75 4.21
C PHE A 45 -3.06 6.67 5.34
N PRO A 46 -3.91 7.40 6.09
CA PRO A 46 -3.45 8.24 7.20
C PRO A 46 -2.65 7.43 8.22
N ARG A 47 -3.18 6.28 8.67
CA ARG A 47 -2.50 5.41 9.65
C ARG A 47 -1.13 4.93 9.16
N MET A 48 -1.00 4.62 7.88
CA MET A 48 0.27 4.19 7.29
C MET A 48 1.24 5.36 7.05
N ALA A 49 0.72 6.56 6.82
CA ALA A 49 1.51 7.79 6.74
C ALA A 49 2.03 8.19 8.13
N ASP A 50 1.21 8.10 9.17
CA ASP A 50 1.60 8.37 10.56
C ASP A 50 2.71 7.44 11.05
N LYS A 51 2.69 6.18 10.59
CA LYS A 51 3.77 5.20 10.81
C LYS A 51 5.02 5.46 9.95
N GLY A 52 4.98 6.46 9.09
CA GLY A 52 6.05 6.83 8.18
C GLY A 52 6.27 5.83 7.03
N TRP A 53 5.32 4.94 6.75
CA TRP A 53 5.46 3.92 5.69
C TRP A 53 5.13 4.48 4.31
N LEU A 54 4.11 5.34 4.25
CA LEU A 54 3.65 6.01 3.04
C LEU A 54 3.81 7.52 3.17
N VAL A 55 3.85 8.19 2.03
CA VAL A 55 3.80 9.65 1.91
C VAL A 55 2.85 10.02 0.79
N ARG A 56 2.01 11.04 1.02
CA ARG A 56 1.15 11.61 -0.03
C ARG A 56 1.96 12.53 -0.93
N ARG A 57 1.79 12.38 -2.23
CA ARG A 57 2.31 13.27 -3.28
C ARG A 57 1.14 13.73 -4.15
N GLU A 58 1.39 14.71 -5.02
CA GLU A 58 0.41 15.20 -6.00
C GLU A 58 -0.19 14.07 -6.84
N THR A 59 0.62 13.07 -7.20
CA THR A 59 0.21 11.92 -8.01
C THR A 59 -0.40 10.76 -7.21
N GLY A 60 -0.57 10.90 -5.89
CA GLY A 60 -1.10 9.86 -5.00
C GLY A 60 -0.11 9.36 -3.94
N MET A 61 -0.34 8.16 -3.39
CA MET A 61 0.48 7.61 -2.31
C MET A 61 1.76 6.96 -2.85
N ARG A 62 2.87 7.14 -2.13
CA ARG A 62 4.17 6.48 -2.42
C ARG A 62 4.75 5.86 -1.15
N ALA A 63 5.49 4.75 -1.31
CA ALA A 63 6.26 4.17 -0.22
C ALA A 63 7.49 5.03 0.10
N THR A 64 7.70 5.33 1.39
CA THR A 64 8.89 6.06 1.88
C THR A 64 10.11 5.14 1.97
N ILE A 65 11.29 5.70 2.20
CA ILE A 65 12.50 4.90 2.48
C ILE A 65 12.33 4.05 3.75
N MET A 66 11.73 4.61 4.80
CA MET A 66 11.44 3.87 6.04
C MET A 66 10.45 2.73 5.78
N GLY A 67 9.36 2.99 5.05
CA GLY A 67 8.41 1.97 4.62
C GLY A 67 9.09 0.87 3.82
N ARG A 68 9.97 1.21 2.87
CA ARG A 68 10.74 0.21 2.08
C ARG A 68 11.66 -0.65 2.95
N LYS A 69 12.28 -0.08 3.99
CA LYS A 69 13.08 -0.84 4.96
C LYS A 69 12.19 -1.75 5.81
N HIS A 70 11.05 -1.26 6.28
CA HIS A 70 10.08 -2.03 7.07
C HIS A 70 9.42 -3.15 6.26
N GLY A 71 9.07 -2.91 5.00
CA GLY A 71 8.52 -3.93 4.11
C GLY A 71 9.53 -5.05 3.87
N ARG A 72 10.83 -4.76 3.77
CA ARG A 72 11.87 -5.77 3.54
C ARG A 72 11.87 -6.91 4.56
N SER A 73 11.53 -6.65 5.83
CA SER A 73 11.44 -7.71 6.86
C SER A 73 10.23 -8.63 6.66
N HIS A 74 9.17 -8.13 6.02
CA HIS A 74 7.95 -8.88 5.71
C HIS A 74 8.03 -9.56 4.34
N LEU A 75 8.86 -9.03 3.44
CA LEU A 75 8.99 -9.45 2.05
C LEU A 75 10.17 -10.39 1.82
N ARG A 76 10.55 -11.23 2.80
CA ARG A 76 11.70 -12.16 2.79
C ARG A 76 11.81 -13.00 1.49
N GLY A 77 12.29 -12.41 0.39
CA GLY A 77 12.39 -13.05 -0.92
C GLY A 77 11.17 -12.91 -1.85
N ILE A 78 10.10 -12.22 -1.45
CA ILE A 78 8.99 -11.89 -2.36
C ILE A 78 9.35 -10.60 -3.10
N VAL A 79 10.18 -10.71 -4.13
CA VAL A 79 10.47 -9.64 -5.10
C VAL A 79 10.00 -10.10 -6.46
#